data_AF-A0A255RG77-F1
#
_entry.id   AF-A0A255RG77-F1
#
_cell.length_a   1.000
_cell.length_b   1.000
_cell.length_c   1.000
_cell.angle_alpha   90.00
_cell.angle_beta   90.00
_cell.angle_gamma   90.00
#
_symmetry.space_group_name_H-M   'P 1'
#
loop_
_entity.id
_entity.type
_entity.pdbx_description
1 polymer ?
#
loop_
_entity_poly.entity_id
_entity_poly.type
_entity_poly.pdbx_seq_one_letter_code
_entity_poly.pdbx_strand_id
1 'polypeptide(L)'
;MTVSELFKKYDFESILPHLNHLFMVNSGRHFSDASIEVFRGLYKKWTECETQSTNRHIRLVSRWEHTSPSIDMNCHVKEKNVFCYAVADQKDMIEVLSMKVRVDKDVEISEVELAAGLFWEMTYYGPK
;
A
#
# COMPACT_ATOMS: atom_id res chain seq x y z
N MET A 1 13.06 4.02 -4.33
CA MET A 1 12.33 3.89 -3.06
C MET A 1 11.59 2.56 -3.05
N THR A 2 11.76 1.76 -2.01
CA THR A 2 10.97 0.55 -1.74
C THR A 2 9.80 0.86 -0.80
N VAL A 3 8.86 -0.09 -0.66
CA VAL A 3 7.76 0.05 0.30
C VAL A 3 8.29 0.15 1.74
N SER A 4 9.29 -0.65 2.12
CA SER A 4 9.93 -0.57 3.45
C SER A 4 10.60 0.78 3.69
N GLU A 5 11.27 1.35 2.69
CA GLU A 5 11.87 2.69 2.80
C GLU A 5 10.79 3.78 3.02
N LEU A 6 9.65 3.69 2.32
CA LEU A 6 8.50 4.59 2.56
C LEU A 6 7.97 4.45 3.98
N PHE A 7 7.75 3.22 4.44
CA PHE A 7 7.16 2.98 5.76
C PHE A 7 8.10 3.34 6.91
N LYS A 8 9.42 3.31 6.68
CA LYS A 8 10.41 3.83 7.65
C LYS A 8 10.50 5.35 7.64
N LYS A 9 10.14 5.99 6.52
CA LYS A 9 10.18 7.45 6.38
C LYS A 9 8.97 8.13 7.02
N TYR A 10 7.80 7.51 6.97
CA TYR A 10 6.55 8.04 7.51
C TYR A 10 6.02 7.12 8.61
N ASP A 11 5.75 7.68 9.79
CA ASP A 11 5.09 6.93 10.86
C ASP A 11 3.60 6.70 10.55
N PHE A 12 2.96 5.86 11.36
CA PHE A 12 1.55 5.54 11.17
C PHE A 12 0.65 6.79 11.30
N GLU A 13 0.99 7.72 12.20
CA GLU A 13 0.23 8.96 12.38
C GLU A 13 0.29 9.87 11.15
N SER A 14 1.42 9.90 10.46
CA SER A 14 1.59 10.66 9.22
C SER A 14 0.68 10.14 8.11
N ILE A 15 0.47 8.82 8.01
CA ILE A 15 -0.35 8.23 6.95
C ILE A 15 -1.83 8.11 7.32
N LEU A 16 -2.18 8.12 8.61
CA LEU A 16 -3.54 7.86 9.09
C LEU A 16 -4.61 8.78 8.47
N PRO A 17 -4.40 10.11 8.33
CA PRO A 17 -5.38 10.98 7.68
C PRO A 17 -5.66 10.58 6.23
N HIS A 18 -4.62 10.20 5.48
CA HIS A 18 -4.72 9.78 4.09
C HIS A 18 -5.36 8.39 3.97
N LEU A 19 -5.01 7.47 4.86
CA LEU A 19 -5.61 6.14 4.91
C LEU A 19 -7.11 6.22 5.25
N ASN A 20 -7.49 7.05 6.22
CA ASN A 20 -8.89 7.29 6.59
C ASN A 20 -9.67 7.97 5.45
N HIS A 21 -9.02 8.89 4.71
CA HIS A 21 -9.62 9.48 3.51
C HIS A 21 -9.91 8.41 2.45
N LEU A 22 -8.94 7.55 2.13
CA LEU A 22 -9.14 6.45 1.18
C LEU A 22 -10.27 5.50 1.60
N PHE A 23 -10.31 5.13 2.88
CA PHE A 23 -11.36 4.28 3.41
C PHE A 23 -12.75 4.93 3.30
N MET A 24 -12.85 6.22 3.63
CA MET A 24 -14.10 6.97 3.55
C MET A 24 -14.59 7.12 2.11
N VAL A 25 -13.72 7.52 1.18
CA VAL A 25 -14.06 7.70 -0.23
C VAL A 25 -14.50 6.39 -0.89
N ASN A 26 -13.84 5.28 -0.56
CA ASN A 26 -14.12 3.99 -1.19
C ASN A 26 -15.24 3.18 -0.52
N SER A 27 -15.49 3.37 0.78
CA SER A 27 -16.47 2.57 1.53
C SER A 27 -17.67 3.36 2.08
N GLY A 28 -17.62 4.69 2.05
CA GLY A 28 -18.61 5.57 2.67
C GLY A 28 -18.62 5.53 4.20
N ARG A 29 -17.56 4.99 4.83
CA ARG A 29 -17.46 4.81 6.29
C ARG A 29 -16.12 5.31 6.82
N HIS A 30 -16.07 5.62 8.11
CA HIS A 30 -14.82 5.90 8.83
C HIS A 30 -14.32 4.68 9.56
N PHE A 31 -13.01 4.61 9.80
CA PHE A 31 -12.47 3.61 10.71
C PHE A 31 -13.02 3.81 12.12
N SER A 32 -13.25 2.70 12.82
CA SER A 32 -13.43 2.73 14.27
C SER A 32 -12.06 2.86 14.96
N ASP A 33 -12.04 3.38 16.19
CA ASP A 33 -10.81 3.44 17.00
C ASP A 33 -10.15 2.06 17.15
N ALA A 34 -10.96 1.01 17.32
CA ALA A 34 -10.47 -0.37 17.37
C ALA A 34 -9.78 -0.80 16.07
N SER A 35 -10.32 -0.41 14.91
CA SER A 35 -9.70 -0.68 13.61
C SER A 35 -8.38 0.08 13.45
N ILE A 36 -8.32 1.34 13.90
CA ILE A 36 -7.10 2.16 13.85
C ILE A 36 -5.99 1.49 14.64
N GLU A 37 -6.26 0.99 15.84
CA GLU A 37 -5.27 0.30 16.67
C GLU A 37 -4.77 -1.02 16.05
N VAL A 38 -5.66 -1.77 15.37
CA VAL A 38 -5.24 -2.96 14.60
C VAL A 38 -4.29 -2.57 13.47
N PHE A 39 -4.63 -1.55 12.68
CA PHE A 39 -3.79 -1.09 11.58
C PHE A 39 -2.46 -0.52 12.06
N ARG A 40 -2.46 0.20 13.17
CA ARG A 40 -1.24 0.69 13.84
C ARG A 40 -0.30 -0.46 14.19
N GLY A 41 -0.84 -1.52 14.80
CA GLY A 41 -0.07 -2.71 15.16
C GLY A 41 0.53 -3.41 13.93
N LEU A 42 -0.24 -3.54 12.86
CA LEU A 42 0.23 -4.10 11.59
C LEU A 42 1.32 -3.25 10.94
N TYR A 43 1.11 -1.93 10.89
CA TYR A 43 2.09 -1.01 10.31
C TYR A 43 3.42 -1.10 11.05
N LYS A 44 3.38 -1.08 12.39
CA LYS A 44 4.57 -1.27 13.23
C LYS A 44 5.29 -2.59 12.91
N LYS A 45 4.55 -3.71 12.87
CA LYS A 45 5.11 -5.03 12.52
C LYS A 45 5.86 -4.98 11.17
N TRP A 46 5.28 -4.38 10.15
CA TRP A 46 5.90 -4.29 8.82
C TRP A 46 7.10 -3.35 8.78
N THR A 47 7.10 -2.26 9.55
CA THR A 47 8.29 -1.37 9.65
C THR A 47 9.50 -2.05 10.29
N GLU A 48 9.26 -3.04 11.16
CA GLU A 48 10.29 -3.80 11.89
C GLU A 48 10.74 -5.07 11.14
N CYS A 49 10.02 -5.51 10.10
CA CYS A 49 10.36 -6.71 9.35
C CYS A 49 11.66 -6.57 8.54
N GLU A 50 12.48 -7.62 8.57
CA GLU A 50 13.59 -7.77 7.63
C GLU A 50 13.05 -8.10 6.23
N THR A 51 13.64 -7.44 5.23
CA THR A 51 13.21 -7.55 3.83
C THR A 51 14.03 -8.59 3.10
N GLN A 52 13.42 -9.28 2.14
CA GLN A 52 14.10 -10.26 1.28
C GLN A 52 14.35 -9.67 -0.11
N SER A 53 15.43 -10.06 -0.80
CA SER A 53 15.65 -9.56 -2.16
C SER A 53 14.57 -10.06 -3.12
N THR A 54 14.01 -9.16 -3.94
CA THR A 54 13.10 -9.51 -5.04
C THR A 54 13.50 -8.77 -6.31
N ASN A 55 13.26 -9.40 -7.46
CA ASN A 55 13.42 -8.79 -8.78
C ASN A 55 12.11 -8.12 -9.28
N ARG A 56 11.04 -8.22 -8.49
CA ARG A 56 9.74 -7.62 -8.78
C ARG A 56 9.68 -6.17 -8.32
N HIS A 57 8.76 -5.43 -8.91
CA HIS A 57 8.49 -4.05 -8.55
C HIS A 57 7.00 -3.76 -8.61
N ILE A 58 6.57 -2.75 -7.88
CA ILE A 58 5.21 -2.23 -7.91
C ILE A 58 5.15 -1.09 -8.91
N ARG A 59 4.06 -1.05 -9.68
CA ARG A 59 3.70 0.08 -10.52
C ARG A 59 2.35 0.63 -10.08
N LEU A 60 2.32 1.94 -9.82
CA LEU A 60 1.10 2.70 -9.61
C LEU A 60 0.74 3.43 -10.90
N VAL A 61 -0.41 3.11 -11.48
CA VAL A 61 -0.88 3.69 -12.76
C VAL A 61 -2.06 4.64 -12.60
N SER A 62 -2.73 4.61 -11.45
CA SER A 62 -3.78 5.56 -11.06
C SER A 62 -3.89 5.60 -9.53
N ARG A 63 -4.42 6.70 -8.99
CA ARG A 63 -4.73 6.80 -7.56
C ARG A 63 -5.85 5.84 -7.14
N TRP A 64 -6.08 5.75 -5.82
CA TRP A 64 -6.98 4.76 -5.19
C TRP A 64 -8.39 5.29 -4.89
N GLU A 65 -8.65 6.58 -5.08
CA GLU A 65 -9.97 7.14 -4.86
C GLU A 65 -10.98 6.58 -5.88
N HIS A 66 -12.09 6.07 -5.37
CA HIS A 66 -13.16 5.40 -6.13
C HIS A 66 -12.72 4.12 -6.85
N THR A 67 -11.71 3.42 -6.32
CA THR A 67 -11.24 2.15 -6.86
C THR A 67 -11.35 1.00 -5.86
N SER A 68 -11.35 -0.20 -6.39
CA SER A 68 -11.21 -1.47 -5.68
C SER A 68 -9.86 -2.10 -6.06
N PRO A 69 -8.90 -2.18 -5.12
CA PRO A 69 -7.55 -2.72 -5.34
C PRO A 69 -7.44 -3.98 -6.21
N SER A 70 -8.28 -4.99 -5.98
CA SER A 70 -8.24 -6.25 -6.73
C SER A 70 -9.03 -6.25 -8.05
N ILE A 71 -9.85 -5.22 -8.31
CA ILE A 71 -10.67 -5.13 -9.53
C ILE A 71 -10.04 -4.15 -10.51
N ASP A 72 -9.73 -2.93 -10.06
CA ASP A 72 -9.21 -1.86 -10.92
C ASP A 72 -7.71 -2.02 -11.21
N MET A 73 -6.99 -2.74 -10.34
CA MET A 73 -5.57 -3.09 -10.51
C MET A 73 -4.67 -1.86 -10.75
N ASN A 74 -5.05 -0.71 -10.19
CA ASN A 74 -4.33 0.55 -10.31
C ASN A 74 -2.94 0.52 -9.65
N CYS A 75 -2.74 -0.39 -8.70
CA CYS A 75 -1.45 -0.71 -8.09
C CYS A 75 -1.16 -2.20 -8.26
N HIS A 76 -0.11 -2.54 -9.00
CA HIS A 76 0.16 -3.92 -9.36
C HIS A 76 1.64 -4.28 -9.36
N VAL A 77 1.90 -5.57 -9.18
CA VAL A 77 3.23 -6.17 -9.21
C VAL A 77 3.61 -6.50 -10.65
N LYS A 78 4.86 -6.17 -11.00
CA LYS A 78 5.48 -6.52 -12.27
C LYS A 78 6.82 -7.20 -12.06
N GLU A 79 7.09 -8.18 -12.90
CA GLU A 79 8.42 -8.74 -13.11
C GLU A 79 8.90 -8.30 -14.50
N LYS A 80 10.02 -7.56 -14.55
CA LYS A 80 10.48 -6.88 -15.77
C LYS A 80 9.38 -5.98 -16.37
N ASN A 81 8.73 -6.39 -17.46
CA ASN A 81 7.64 -5.63 -18.09
C ASN A 81 6.29 -6.38 -18.08
N VAL A 82 6.24 -7.57 -17.48
CA VAL A 82 5.07 -8.42 -17.44
C VAL A 82 4.24 -8.09 -16.20
N PHE A 83 2.93 -7.93 -16.40
CA PHE A 83 1.97 -7.83 -15.29
C PHE A 83 1.85 -9.19 -14.59
N CYS A 84 1.93 -9.20 -13.27
CA CYS A 84 1.77 -10.42 -12.48
C CYS A 84 0.37 -10.47 -11.84
N TYR A 85 0.07 -9.52 -10.95
CA TYR A 85 -1.18 -9.45 -10.16
C TYR A 85 -1.28 -8.10 -9.44
N ALA A 86 -2.47 -7.76 -8.92
CA ALA A 86 -2.66 -6.61 -8.04
C ALA A 86 -1.89 -6.78 -6.72
N VAL A 87 -1.42 -5.69 -6.10
CA VAL A 87 -0.68 -5.80 -4.83
C VAL A 87 -1.54 -6.44 -3.73
N ALA A 88 -2.84 -6.11 -3.66
CA ALA A 88 -3.79 -6.73 -2.74
C ALA A 88 -3.85 -8.27 -2.79
N ASP A 89 -3.60 -8.86 -3.96
CA ASP A 89 -3.65 -10.31 -4.18
C ASP A 89 -2.35 -11.03 -3.81
N GLN A 90 -1.29 -10.27 -3.46
CA GLN A 90 -0.03 -10.86 -3.05
C GLN A 90 -0.18 -11.65 -1.75
N LYS A 91 0.41 -12.84 -1.72
CA LYS A 91 0.39 -13.72 -0.55
C LYS A 91 1.51 -13.39 0.44
N ASP A 92 2.69 -13.09 -0.07
CA ASP A 92 3.85 -12.74 0.74
C ASP A 92 4.01 -11.22 0.85
N MET A 93 3.50 -10.65 1.94
CA MET A 93 3.63 -9.21 2.22
C MET A 93 5.07 -8.82 2.57
N ILE A 94 5.91 -9.75 3.03
CA ILE A 94 7.33 -9.45 3.28
C ILE A 94 8.06 -9.21 1.97
N GLU A 95 7.71 -9.93 0.90
CA GLU A 95 8.23 -9.65 -0.44
C GLU A 95 7.83 -8.24 -0.91
N VAL A 96 6.58 -7.82 -0.66
CA VAL A 96 6.06 -6.48 -1.04
C VAL A 96 6.92 -5.37 -0.43
N LEU A 97 7.33 -5.52 0.83
CA LEU A 97 8.16 -4.54 1.54
C LEU A 97 9.48 -4.25 0.80
N SER A 98 10.01 -5.24 0.08
CA SER A 98 11.25 -5.15 -0.69
C SER A 98 11.07 -4.56 -2.09
N MET A 99 9.84 -4.51 -2.61
CA MET A 99 9.60 -4.10 -3.97
C MET A 99 9.83 -2.60 -4.15
N LYS A 100 10.56 -2.23 -5.20
CA LYS A 100 10.65 -0.83 -5.63
C LYS A 100 9.29 -0.36 -6.12
N VAL A 101 8.92 0.86 -5.76
CA VAL A 101 7.67 1.48 -6.22
C VAL A 101 7.97 2.43 -7.37
N ARG A 102 7.22 2.30 -8.46
CA ARG A 102 7.27 3.19 -9.62
C ARG A 102 5.90 3.82 -9.82
N VAL A 103 5.84 5.14 -9.67
CA VAL A 103 4.65 5.92 -9.96
C VAL A 103 4.71 6.36 -11.42
N ASP A 104 3.64 6.13 -12.17
CA ASP A 104 3.54 6.62 -13.54
C ASP A 104 3.56 8.15 -13.58
N LYS A 105 4.14 8.71 -14.64
CA LYS A 105 4.41 10.15 -14.76
C LYS A 105 3.16 11.03 -14.66
N ASP A 106 2.00 10.47 -15.02
CA ASP A 106 0.73 11.17 -15.08
C ASP A 106 -0.07 11.02 -13.76
N VAL A 107 0.51 10.36 -12.76
CA VAL A 107 -0.09 10.21 -11.43
C VAL A 107 0.51 11.24 -10.48
N GLU A 108 -0.27 12.27 -10.17
CA GLU A 108 0.09 13.27 -9.16
C GLU A 108 -0.21 12.73 -7.76
N ILE A 109 0.85 12.50 -6.97
CA ILE A 109 0.75 11.97 -5.62
C ILE A 109 1.99 12.33 -4.79
N SER A 110 1.78 12.67 -3.52
CA SER A 110 2.86 12.85 -2.55
C SER A 110 3.36 11.51 -2.02
N GLU A 111 4.57 11.49 -1.44
CA GLU A 111 5.11 10.24 -0.89
C GLU A 111 4.32 9.71 0.32
N VAL A 112 3.70 10.59 1.12
CA VAL A 112 2.87 10.17 2.27
C VAL A 112 1.54 9.57 1.82
N GLU A 113 0.92 10.12 0.77
CA GLU A 113 -0.26 9.51 0.13
C GLU A 113 0.09 8.17 -0.52
N LEU A 114 1.26 8.07 -1.14
CA LEU A 114 1.77 6.83 -1.71
C LEU A 114 1.94 5.76 -0.62
N ALA A 115 2.52 6.11 0.53
CA ALA A 115 2.64 5.21 1.66
C ALA A 115 1.26 4.75 2.18
N ALA A 116 0.31 5.67 2.34
CA ALA A 116 -1.05 5.35 2.76
C ALA A 116 -1.77 4.41 1.77
N GLY A 117 -1.65 4.67 0.47
CA GLY A 117 -2.27 3.84 -0.58
C GLY A 117 -1.64 2.44 -0.70
N LEU A 118 -0.32 2.32 -0.54
CA LEU A 118 0.33 1.01 -0.47
C LEU A 118 -0.10 0.23 0.76
N PHE A 119 -0.25 0.89 1.91
CA PHE A 119 -0.76 0.25 3.11
C PHE A 119 -2.22 -0.20 2.95
N TRP A 120 -3.05 0.61 2.29
CA TRP A 120 -4.41 0.26 1.90
C TRP A 120 -4.45 -1.01 1.02
N GLU A 121 -3.62 -1.09 -0.02
CA GLU A 121 -3.48 -2.27 -0.87
C GLU A 121 -3.14 -3.53 -0.08
N MET A 122 -2.10 -3.45 0.75
CA MET A 122 -1.60 -4.59 1.52
C MET A 122 -2.59 -5.07 2.59
N THR A 123 -3.52 -4.21 3.01
CA THR A 123 -4.53 -4.51 4.05
C THR A 123 -5.96 -4.63 3.50
N TYR A 124 -6.13 -4.65 2.16
CA TYR A 124 -7.45 -4.56 1.52
C TYR A 124 -8.44 -5.64 1.98
N TYR A 125 -7.98 -6.89 2.12
CA TYR A 125 -8.79 -8.01 2.62
C TYR A 125 -8.82 -8.13 4.16
N GLY A 126 -8.34 -7.10 4.86
CA GLY A 126 -8.09 -7.11 6.29
C GLY A 126 -6.68 -7.62 6.65
N PRO A 127 -6.36 -7.66 7.95
CA PRO A 127 -5.14 -8.28 8.46
C PRO A 127 -5.00 -9.72 7.95
N LYS A 128 -3.93 -10.03 7.20
CA LYS A 128 -3.56 -11.41 6.83
C LYS A 128 -2.69 -12.05 7.92
#